data_AF-A0A8S2W8V8-F1
#
_entry.id   AF-A0A8S2W8V8-F1
#
_cell.length_a   1.000
_cell.length_b   1.000
_cell.length_c   1.000
_cell.angle_alpha   90.00
_cell.angle_beta   90.00
_cell.angle_gamma   90.00
#
_symmetry.space_group_name_H-M   'P 1'
#
loop_
_entity.id
_entity.type
_entity.pdbx_description
1 polymer ?
#
loop_
_entity_poly.entity_id
_entity_poly.type
_entity_poly.pdbx_seq_one_letter_code
_entity_poly.pdbx_strand_id
1 'polypeptide(L)'
;GVLKRMLIREDELRRSPEIQERYAQAEISNDQSWLDVTHDLQKQIIKEFGLEDEMDDALNCLRCATQIYPDLKDIPLYIRNNRARDGDLHVGSIAPDTPIIKLDGSESRLFDSLEQTEQSTVIISGSYS
;
A
#
# COMPACT_ATOMS: atom_id res chain seq x y z
N GLY A 1 4.20 -1.90 25.47
CA GLY A 1 5.64 -1.93 25.14
C GLY A 1 6.03 -0.69 24.34
N VAL A 2 7.33 -0.45 24.16
CA VAL A 2 7.90 0.62 23.31
C VAL A 2 7.26 0.58 21.92
N LEU A 3 7.19 -0.60 21.32
CA LEU A 3 6.60 -0.85 20.01
C LEU A 3 5.15 -0.36 19.86
N LYS A 4 4.31 -0.57 20.89
CA LYS A 4 2.92 -0.09 20.92
C LYS A 4 2.85 1.45 20.86
N ARG A 5 3.76 2.13 21.56
CA ARG A 5 3.81 3.60 21.58
C ARG A 5 4.30 4.17 20.26
N MET A 6 5.29 3.52 19.62
CA MET A 6 5.76 3.90 18.29
C MET A 6 4.63 3.80 17.25
N LEU A 7 3.83 2.73 17.29
CA LEU A 7 2.70 2.55 16.38
C LEU A 7 1.61 3.63 16.57
N ILE A 8 1.31 4.01 17.82
CA ILE A 8 0.37 5.11 18.11
C ILE A 8 0.94 6.44 17.61
N ARG A 9 2.23 6.69 17.87
CA ARG A 9 2.93 7.90 17.42
C ARG A 9 2.93 8.02 15.90
N GLU A 10 3.10 6.91 15.20
CA GLU A 10 3.00 6.85 13.74
C GLU A 10 1.60 7.28 13.26
N ASP A 11 0.52 6.75 13.85
CA ASP A 11 -0.86 7.14 13.51
C ASP A 11 -1.11 8.63 13.73
N GLU A 12 -0.65 9.17 14.87
CA GLU A 12 -0.78 10.59 15.22
C GLU A 12 -0.08 11.47 14.18
N LEU A 13 1.19 11.17 13.87
CA LEU A 13 1.96 11.97 12.92
C LEU A 13 1.41 11.85 11.51
N ARG A 14 1.01 10.64 11.08
CA ARG A 14 0.39 10.45 9.77
C ARG A 14 -0.89 11.26 9.59
N ARG A 15 -1.63 11.56 10.65
CA ARG A 15 -2.84 12.41 10.63
C ARG A 15 -2.56 13.90 10.79
N SER A 16 -1.32 14.27 11.09
CA SER A 16 -0.96 15.67 11.24
C SER A 16 -1.08 16.40 9.90
N PRO A 17 -1.47 17.70 9.90
CA PRO A 17 -1.53 18.49 8.69
C PRO A 17 -0.21 18.50 7.90
N GLU A 18 0.92 18.49 8.62
CA GLU A 18 2.26 18.50 8.03
C GLU A 18 2.54 17.24 7.19
N ILE A 19 2.28 16.05 7.76
CA ILE A 19 2.52 14.80 7.03
C ILE A 19 1.48 14.60 5.92
N GLN A 20 0.23 15.02 6.13
CA GLN A 20 -0.79 14.98 5.08
C GLN A 20 -0.40 15.85 3.87
N GLU A 21 0.15 17.05 4.10
CA GLU A 21 0.67 17.89 3.01
C GLU A 21 1.83 17.20 2.29
N ARG A 22 2.77 16.58 3.01
CA ARG A 22 3.87 15.80 2.41
C ARG A 22 3.36 14.65 1.54
N TYR A 23 2.31 13.95 1.97
CA TYR A 23 1.68 12.91 1.15
C TYR A 23 1.03 13.49 -0.12
N ALA A 24 0.31 14.61 0.00
CA ALA A 24 -0.30 15.27 -1.15
C ALA A 24 0.75 15.73 -2.18
N GLN A 25 1.87 16.28 -1.72
CA GLN A 25 2.97 16.69 -2.60
C GLN A 25 3.66 15.49 -3.28
N ALA A 26 3.88 14.41 -2.55
CA ALA A 26 4.47 13.18 -3.11
C ALA A 26 3.58 12.59 -4.22
N GLU A 27 2.27 12.66 -4.11
CA GLU A 27 1.36 12.13 -5.15
C GLU A 27 1.33 12.94 -6.44
N ILE A 28 1.64 14.22 -6.37
CA ILE A 28 1.72 15.11 -7.53
C ILE A 28 3.12 15.03 -8.14
N SER A 29 4.12 14.65 -7.36
CA SER A 29 5.50 14.49 -7.78
C SER A 29 5.73 13.18 -8.54
N ASN A 30 6.63 13.21 -9.53
CA ASN A 30 7.15 11.99 -10.16
C ASN A 30 8.40 11.45 -9.45
N ASP A 31 8.96 12.19 -8.50
CA ASP A 31 10.26 11.89 -7.89
C ASP A 31 10.15 11.16 -6.54
N GLN A 32 9.01 11.24 -5.86
CA GLN A 32 8.83 10.68 -4.52
C GLN A 32 7.44 10.08 -4.37
N SER A 33 7.36 8.84 -3.88
CA SER A 33 6.10 8.20 -3.54
C SER A 33 5.69 8.52 -2.10
N TRP A 34 4.39 8.44 -1.81
CA TRP A 34 3.88 8.44 -0.44
C TRP A 34 4.50 7.31 0.42
N LEU A 35 5.01 6.23 -0.21
CA LEU A 35 5.77 5.18 0.46
C LEU A 35 7.07 5.72 1.06
N ASP A 36 7.77 6.59 0.33
CA ASP A 36 9.03 7.19 0.77
C ASP A 36 8.79 8.12 1.96
N VAL A 37 7.73 8.94 1.88
CA VAL A 37 7.31 9.81 2.99
C VAL A 37 7.00 9.00 4.25
N THR A 38 6.33 7.84 4.10
CA THR A 38 6.07 6.92 5.21
C THR A 38 7.34 6.35 5.79
N HIS A 39 8.26 5.89 4.93
CA HIS A 39 9.52 5.31 5.35
C HIS A 39 10.36 6.33 6.15
N ASP A 40 10.46 7.57 5.69
CA ASP A 40 11.18 8.63 6.39
C ASP A 40 10.53 8.97 7.73
N LEU A 41 9.20 8.99 7.79
CA LEU A 41 8.45 9.18 9.02
C LEU A 41 8.74 8.05 10.04
N GLN A 42 8.74 6.79 9.59
CA GLN A 42 9.05 5.66 10.46
C GLN A 42 10.48 5.74 11.01
N LYS A 43 11.45 6.14 10.18
CA LYS A 43 12.83 6.40 10.64
C LYS A 43 12.90 7.53 11.67
N GLN A 44 12.14 8.61 11.47
CA GLN A 44 12.04 9.70 12.44
C GLN A 44 11.53 9.18 13.78
N ILE A 45 10.46 8.39 13.78
CA ILE A 45 9.88 7.82 15.01
C ILE A 45 10.89 6.91 15.71
N ILE A 46 11.63 6.07 14.98
CA ILE A 46 12.66 5.21 15.58
C ILE A 46 13.73 6.03 16.30
N LYS A 47 14.17 7.16 15.70
CA LYS A 47 15.08 8.12 16.35
C LYS A 47 14.46 8.79 17.57
N GLU A 48 13.18 9.20 17.50
CA GLU A 48 12.45 9.77 18.64
C GLU A 48 12.44 8.83 19.86
N PHE A 49 12.52 7.52 19.64
CA PHE A 49 12.54 6.50 20.69
C PHE A 49 13.94 5.98 21.04
N GLY A 50 15.00 6.56 20.46
CA GLY A 50 16.39 6.21 20.77
C GLY A 50 16.84 4.84 20.25
N LEU A 51 16.22 4.35 19.18
CA LEU A 51 16.52 3.05 18.56
C LEU A 51 17.30 3.21 17.24
N GLU A 52 18.06 4.29 17.11
CA GLU A 52 18.78 4.64 15.88
C GLU A 52 19.90 3.66 15.52
N ASP A 53 20.52 3.05 16.52
CA ASP A 53 21.53 1.99 16.34
C ASP A 53 20.92 0.67 15.85
N GLU A 54 19.60 0.48 16.02
CA GLU A 54 18.85 -0.73 15.66
C GLU A 54 17.84 -0.44 14.54
N MET A 55 18.12 0.55 13.68
CA MET A 55 17.16 1.11 12.72
C MET A 55 16.38 0.07 11.90
N ASP A 56 17.08 -0.87 11.28
CA ASP A 56 16.46 -1.84 10.38
C ASP A 56 15.57 -2.84 11.14
N ASP A 57 16.04 -3.32 12.29
CA ASP A 57 15.27 -4.23 13.15
C ASP A 57 14.07 -3.53 13.78
N ALA A 58 14.23 -2.28 14.21
CA ALA A 58 13.17 -1.44 14.74
C ALA A 58 12.10 -1.11 13.68
N LEU A 59 12.51 -0.85 12.43
CA LEU A 59 11.60 -0.67 11.28
C LEU A 59 10.77 -1.94 11.05
N ASN A 60 11.42 -3.09 10.99
CA ASN A 60 10.74 -4.37 10.78
C ASN A 60 9.75 -4.66 11.93
N CYS A 61 10.19 -4.46 13.18
CA CYS A 61 9.33 -4.61 14.34
C CYS A 61 8.11 -3.68 14.27
N LEU A 62 8.31 -2.39 13.92
CA LEU A 62 7.22 -1.40 13.78
C LEU A 62 6.21 -1.82 12.71
N ARG A 63 6.70 -2.27 11.55
CA ARG A 63 5.85 -2.73 10.43
C ARG A 63 5.05 -3.98 10.77
N CYS A 64 5.58 -4.85 11.63
CA CYS A 64 4.89 -6.05 12.11
C CYS A 64 4.09 -5.82 13.40
N ALA A 65 4.10 -4.62 13.99
CA ALA A 65 3.55 -4.36 15.32
C ALA A 65 2.07 -4.74 15.46
N THR A 66 1.27 -4.61 14.40
CA THR A 66 -0.15 -4.98 14.42
C THR A 66 -0.43 -6.46 14.50
N GLN A 67 0.53 -7.32 14.12
CA GLN A 67 0.41 -8.75 14.34
C GLN A 67 0.52 -9.10 15.83
N ILE A 68 1.25 -8.28 16.59
CA ILE A 68 1.49 -8.46 18.04
C ILE A 68 0.43 -7.72 18.87
N TYR A 69 -0.14 -6.63 18.35
CA TYR A 69 -1.16 -5.82 19.02
C TYR A 69 -2.48 -5.80 18.21
N PRO A 70 -3.32 -6.84 18.33
CA PRO A 70 -4.57 -6.96 17.56
C PRO A 70 -5.55 -5.80 17.79
N ASP A 71 -5.55 -5.22 18.99
CA ASP A 71 -6.39 -4.05 19.33
C ASP A 71 -6.03 -2.79 18.51
N LEU A 72 -4.87 -2.79 17.87
CA LEU A 72 -4.37 -1.70 17.03
C LEU A 72 -4.35 -2.07 15.53
N LYS A 73 -5.02 -3.15 15.14
CA LYS A 73 -5.06 -3.65 13.74
C LYS A 73 -5.51 -2.60 12.72
N ASP A 74 -6.25 -1.59 13.17
CA ASP A 74 -6.79 -0.55 12.29
C ASP A 74 -5.82 0.64 12.13
N ILE A 75 -4.70 0.70 12.85
CA ILE A 75 -3.73 1.81 12.74
C ILE A 75 -2.99 1.85 11.39
N PRO A 76 -2.50 0.73 10.81
CA PRO A 76 -1.79 0.76 9.55
C PRO A 76 -2.66 1.35 8.45
N LEU A 77 -2.25 2.52 7.98
CA LEU A 77 -2.97 3.31 6.99
C LEU A 77 -3.19 2.58 5.65
N TYR A 78 -2.34 1.59 5.34
CA TYR A 78 -2.48 0.70 4.17
C TYR A 78 -3.83 -0.02 4.12
N ILE A 79 -4.46 -0.30 5.27
CA ILE A 79 -5.76 -0.96 5.34
C ILE A 79 -6.90 0.08 5.35
N ARG A 80 -6.72 1.20 6.05
CA ARG A 80 -7.78 2.22 6.24
C ARG A 80 -7.97 3.16 5.05
N ASN A 81 -6.89 3.58 4.38
CA ASN A 81 -6.96 4.45 3.21
C ASN A 81 -6.37 3.75 2.00
N ASN A 82 -6.63 2.44 1.84
CA ASN A 82 -6.33 1.77 0.59
C ASN A 82 -7.05 2.58 -0.51
N ARG A 83 -6.28 3.28 -1.35
CA ARG A 83 -6.77 4.17 -2.40
C ARG A 83 -7.28 3.40 -3.61
N ALA A 84 -7.69 2.15 -3.40
CA ALA A 84 -8.64 1.50 -4.26
C ALA A 84 -9.91 2.36 -4.23
N ARG A 85 -10.03 3.21 -5.25
CA ARG A 85 -11.26 3.93 -5.55
C ARG A 85 -12.25 2.87 -6.03
N ASP A 86 -13.54 3.15 -5.93
CA ASP A 86 -14.49 2.42 -6.76
C ASP A 86 -14.04 2.60 -8.21
N GLY A 87 -13.62 1.50 -8.83
CA GLY A 87 -13.22 1.50 -10.23
C GLY A 87 -14.44 1.81 -11.11
N ASP A 88 -14.21 2.16 -12.37
CA ASP A 88 -15.29 2.56 -13.28
C ASP A 88 -16.21 1.39 -13.72
N LEU A 89 -15.86 0.15 -13.34
CA LEU A 89 -16.60 -1.06 -13.72
C LEU A 89 -17.66 -1.42 -12.69
N HIS A 90 -18.88 -1.63 -13.17
CA HIS A 90 -20.05 -1.98 -12.39
C HIS A 90 -20.67 -3.28 -12.93
N VAL A 91 -21.57 -3.91 -12.18
CA VAL A 91 -22.30 -5.10 -12.67
C VAL A 91 -23.08 -4.73 -13.94
N GLY A 92 -22.84 -5.48 -15.02
CA GLY A 92 -23.41 -5.22 -16.35
C GLY A 92 -22.54 -4.34 -17.26
N SER A 93 -21.44 -3.78 -16.77
CA SER A 93 -20.45 -3.13 -17.62
C SER A 93 -19.85 -4.11 -18.63
N ILE A 94 -19.58 -3.62 -19.84
CA ILE A 94 -18.76 -4.33 -20.81
C ILE A 94 -17.32 -4.29 -20.30
N ALA A 95 -16.68 -5.45 -20.17
CA ALA A 95 -15.29 -5.52 -19.78
C ALA A 95 -14.40 -4.76 -20.79
N PRO A 96 -13.39 -4.01 -20.35
CA PRO A 96 -12.47 -3.33 -21.25
C PRO A 96 -11.46 -4.33 -21.82
N ASP A 97 -11.09 -4.16 -23.09
CA ASP A 97 -10.00 -4.92 -23.70
C ASP A 97 -8.65 -4.26 -23.39
N THR A 98 -8.13 -4.54 -22.19
CA THR A 98 -6.93 -3.92 -21.65
C THR A 98 -5.65 -4.56 -22.21
N PRO A 99 -4.58 -3.78 -22.51
CA PRO A 99 -3.28 -4.36 -22.85
C PRO A 99 -2.69 -5.10 -21.64
N ILE A 100 -2.10 -6.27 -21.88
CA ILE A 100 -1.47 -7.11 -20.85
C ILE A 100 -0.09 -7.58 -21.30
N ILE A 101 0.75 -7.95 -20.34
CA ILE A 101 2.02 -8.64 -20.57
C ILE A 101 1.85 -10.07 -20.06
N LYS A 102 2.12 -11.05 -20.94
CA LYS A 102 2.08 -12.47 -20.60
C LYS A 102 3.31 -12.86 -19.78
N LEU A 103 3.27 -14.04 -19.15
CA LEU A 103 4.38 -14.55 -18.34
C LEU A 103 5.68 -14.77 -19.14
N ASP A 104 5.58 -14.94 -20.45
CA ASP A 104 6.72 -15.04 -21.36
C ASP A 104 7.29 -13.67 -21.79
N GLY A 105 6.74 -12.57 -21.27
CA GLY A 105 7.13 -11.20 -21.60
C GLY A 105 6.50 -10.66 -22.88
N SER A 106 5.70 -11.45 -23.61
CA SER A 106 5.02 -10.98 -24.81
C SER A 106 3.85 -10.04 -24.48
N GLU A 107 3.66 -9.03 -25.32
CA GLU A 107 2.51 -8.13 -25.25
C GLU A 107 1.28 -8.78 -25.88
N SER A 108 0.10 -8.55 -25.28
CA SER A 108 -1.16 -9.01 -25.82
C SER A 108 -2.31 -8.11 -25.34
N ARG A 109 -3.52 -8.39 -25.80
CA ARG A 109 -4.73 -7.81 -25.22
C ARG A 109 -5.47 -8.85 -24.39
N LEU A 110 -6.28 -8.38 -23.45
CA LEU A 110 -7.02 -9.23 -22.53
C LEU A 110 -7.85 -10.25 -23.30
N PHE A 111 -8.65 -9.80 -24.26
CA PHE A 111 -9.59 -10.67 -24.98
C PHE A 111 -8.89 -11.66 -25.91
N ASP A 112 -7.77 -11.27 -26.51
CA ASP A 112 -6.93 -12.16 -27.33
C ASP A 112 -6.25 -13.26 -26.50
N SER A 113 -6.13 -13.05 -25.19
CA SER A 113 -5.53 -14.01 -24.26
C SER A 113 -6.55 -14.94 -23.61
N LEU A 114 -7.85 -14.74 -23.87
CA LEU A 114 -8.91 -15.62 -23.39
C LEU A 114 -9.16 -16.76 -24.37
N GLU A 115 -9.42 -17.95 -23.85
CA GLU A 115 -9.94 -19.04 -24.67
C GLU A 115 -11.36 -18.72 -25.14
N GLN A 116 -11.59 -18.84 -26.44
CA GLN A 116 -12.91 -18.67 -27.04
C GLN A 116 -13.76 -19.90 -26.73
N THR A 117 -14.48 -19.86 -25.62
CA THR A 117 -15.37 -20.93 -25.16
C THR A 117 -16.74 -20.36 -24.80
N GLU A 118 -17.75 -21.22 -24.71
CA GLU A 118 -19.08 -20.81 -24.20
C GLU A 118 -19.11 -20.63 -22.68
N GLN A 119 -18.00 -20.87 -21.97
CA GLN A 119 -17.94 -20.76 -20.52
C GLN A 119 -17.63 -19.33 -20.08
N SER A 120 -18.16 -18.94 -18.91
CA SER A 120 -17.83 -17.67 -18.31
C SER A 120 -16.37 -17.63 -17.86
N THR A 121 -15.69 -16.52 -18.15
CA THR A 121 -14.32 -16.27 -17.68
C THR A 121 -14.34 -15.52 -16.35
N VAL A 122 -13.48 -15.94 -15.41
CA VAL A 122 -13.21 -15.22 -14.16
C VAL A 122 -11.79 -14.68 -14.20
N ILE A 123 -11.63 -13.38 -13.95
CA ILE A 123 -10.33 -12.72 -13.86
C ILE A 123 -10.03 -12.47 -12.39
N ILE A 124 -8.85 -12.89 -11.94
CA ILE A 124 -8.36 -12.65 -10.59
C ILE A 124 -7.13 -11.76 -10.71
N SER A 125 -7.15 -10.61 -10.04
CA SER A 125 -6.02 -9.70 -9.97
C SER A 125 -5.53 -9.54 -8.53
N GLY A 126 -4.25 -9.25 -8.39
CA GLY A 126 -3.60 -9.04 -7.11
C GLY A 126 -2.21 -8.47 -7.32
N SER A 127 -1.65 -7.88 -6.26
CA SER A 127 -0.26 -7.43 -6.25
C SER A 127 0.61 -8.56 -5.70
N TYR A 128 1.72 -8.84 -6.37
CA TYR A 128 2.77 -9.69 -5.82
C TYR A 128 3.79 -8.79 -5.11
N SER A 129 4.18 -9.16 -3.89
CA SER A 129 5.16 -8.45 -3.03
C SER A 129 6.33 -9.37 -2.72
#